data_AF-A0A452XP93-F1
#
_entry.id   AF-A0A452XP93-F1
#
_cell.length_a   1.000
_cell.length_b   1.000
_cell.length_c   1.000
_cell.angle_alpha   90.00
_cell.angle_beta   90.00
_cell.angle_gamma   90.00
#
_symmetry.space_group_name_H-M   'P 1'
#
loop_
_entity.id
_entity.type
_entity.pdbx_description
1 polymer ?
#
loop_
_entity_poly.entity_id
_entity_poly.type
_entity_poly.pdbx_seq_one_letter_code
_entity_poly.pdbx_strand_id
1 'polypeptide(L)'
;LVNLSQDGDLAARLVVLGAVAAAMDVMVKRGGEQPKLARSLVMLLVNLTQVESGISALLQVGDEKVQGLYVAKLVRSFCRSSCDSEDEDIFEHIASILVNISKVEAGRRILMEPKRGLLKQIIGQFDSTNQLRKKGVAGTIRNCCFEADTQIQNLLSIAEYLWPALLLPVAGKKIYSEEDRSKMPPELANALSHEREAVDDSEIRERALEAIYMIVMQV
;
A
#
# COMPACT_ATOMS: atom_id res chain seq x y z
N LEU A 1 -4.92 11.08 21.88
CA LEU A 1 -5.59 9.99 21.11
C LEU A 1 -4.59 8.97 20.60
N VAL A 2 -3.56 9.37 19.84
CA VAL A 2 -2.53 8.45 19.31
C VAL A 2 -1.98 7.50 20.39
N ASN A 3 -1.46 8.02 21.51
CA ASN A 3 -0.91 7.17 22.57
C ASN A 3 -1.95 6.24 23.22
N LEU A 4 -3.19 6.71 23.41
CA LEU A 4 -4.26 5.89 23.99
C LEU A 4 -4.68 4.75 23.05
N SER A 5 -4.72 5.02 21.74
CA SER A 5 -5.11 4.05 20.73
C SER A 5 -4.09 2.94 20.48
N GLN A 6 -2.91 2.97 21.11
CA GLN A 6 -1.98 1.83 21.07
C GLN A 6 -2.54 0.60 21.79
N ASP A 7 -3.44 0.82 22.75
CA ASP A 7 -4.22 -0.24 23.38
C ASP A 7 -5.41 -0.63 22.48
N GLY A 8 -5.56 -1.92 22.20
CA GLY A 8 -6.58 -2.43 21.27
C GLY A 8 -8.02 -2.20 21.74
N ASP A 9 -8.29 -2.30 23.04
CA ASP A 9 -9.62 -2.08 23.60
C ASP A 9 -10.00 -0.59 23.55
N LEU A 10 -9.06 0.29 23.86
CA LEU A 10 -9.24 1.73 23.70
C LEU A 10 -9.39 2.12 22.22
N ALA A 11 -8.62 1.52 21.31
CA ALA A 11 -8.77 1.72 19.87
C ALA A 11 -10.18 1.33 19.41
N ALA A 12 -10.67 0.16 19.80
CA ALA A 12 -12.02 -0.30 19.48
C ALA A 12 -13.10 0.66 20.04
N ARG A 13 -12.95 1.14 21.28
CA ARG A 13 -13.84 2.17 21.85
C ARG A 13 -13.82 3.48 21.07
N LEU A 14 -12.65 3.94 20.64
CA LEU A 14 -12.53 5.14 19.80
C LEU A 14 -13.21 4.96 18.44
N VAL A 15 -13.12 3.78 17.84
CA VAL A 15 -13.84 3.46 16.59
C VAL A 15 -15.36 3.59 16.79
N VAL A 16 -15.90 3.03 17.89
CA VAL A 16 -17.33 3.14 18.23
C VAL A 16 -17.75 4.60 18.42
N LEU A 17 -16.87 5.45 18.97
CA LEU A 17 -17.09 6.89 19.12
C LEU A 17 -16.93 7.69 17.80
N GLY A 18 -16.76 7.03 16.66
CA GLY A 18 -16.68 7.67 15.35
C GLY A 18 -15.30 8.25 15.01
N ALA A 19 -14.23 7.85 15.71
CA ALA A 19 -12.90 8.43 15.52
C ALA A 19 -12.35 8.29 14.09
N VAL A 20 -12.67 7.21 13.38
CA VAL A 20 -12.23 7.00 11.99
C VAL A 20 -12.81 8.06 11.07
N ALA A 21 -14.14 8.25 11.11
CA ALA A 21 -14.82 9.24 10.28
C ALA A 21 -14.36 10.67 10.62
N ALA A 22 -14.26 10.99 11.91
CA ALA A 22 -13.77 12.29 12.36
C ALA A 22 -12.32 12.56 11.89
N ALA A 23 -11.42 11.57 12.00
CA ALA A 23 -10.04 11.71 11.54
C ALA A 23 -9.97 11.93 10.02
N MET A 24 -10.73 11.16 9.23
CA MET A 24 -10.80 11.32 7.78
C MET A 24 -11.36 12.68 7.36
N ASP A 25 -12.42 13.15 8.02
CA ASP A 25 -13.03 14.45 7.72
C ASP A 25 -12.10 15.62 8.04
N VAL A 26 -11.42 15.59 9.19
CA VAL A 26 -10.45 16.61 9.56
C VAL A 26 -9.24 16.59 8.62
N MET A 27 -8.75 15.41 8.25
CA MET A 27 -7.63 15.26 7.32
C MET A 27 -7.97 15.84 5.93
N VAL A 28 -9.19 15.65 5.44
CA VAL A 28 -9.64 16.23 4.16
C VAL A 28 -9.80 17.75 4.25
N LYS A 29 -10.38 18.26 5.33
CA LYS A 29 -10.69 19.69 5.47
C LYS A 29 -9.48 20.54 5.82
N ARG A 30 -8.55 20.01 6.62
CA ARG A 30 -7.45 20.79 7.24
C ARG A 30 -6.07 20.21 7.00
N GLY A 31 -5.94 19.05 6.35
CA GLY A 31 -4.67 18.35 6.22
C GLY A 31 -3.61 19.14 5.43
N GLY A 32 -4.03 19.93 4.43
CA GLY A 32 -3.12 20.80 3.68
C GLY A 32 -2.68 22.06 4.45
N GLU A 33 -3.49 22.50 5.41
CA GLU A 33 -3.21 23.71 6.22
C GLU A 33 -2.41 23.38 7.48
N GLN A 34 -2.54 22.15 8.01
CA GLN A 34 -1.92 21.72 9.26
C GLN A 34 -1.18 20.37 9.11
N PRO A 35 0.05 20.37 8.55
CA PRO A 35 0.86 19.16 8.34
C PRO A 35 1.03 18.27 9.58
N LYS A 36 1.33 18.86 10.73
CA LYS A 36 1.52 18.13 12.01
C LYS A 36 0.24 17.46 12.50
N LEU A 37 -0.91 18.11 12.28
CA LEU A 37 -2.22 17.52 12.59
C LEU A 37 -2.50 16.36 11.64
N ALA A 38 -2.26 16.54 10.34
CA ALA A 38 -2.41 15.47 9.36
C ALA A 38 -1.59 14.22 9.72
N ARG A 39 -0.30 14.40 10.05
CA ARG A 39 0.57 13.31 10.50
C ARG A 39 0.01 12.61 11.74
N SER A 40 -0.43 13.37 12.75
CA SER A 40 -1.03 12.82 13.97
C SER A 40 -2.31 12.03 13.70
N LEU A 41 -3.14 12.49 12.76
CA LEU A 41 -4.37 11.79 12.37
C LEU A 41 -4.07 10.51 11.59
N VAL A 42 -3.05 10.51 10.72
CA VAL A 42 -2.58 9.28 10.05
C VAL A 42 -2.08 8.28 11.09
N MET A 43 -1.26 8.71 12.06
CA MET A 43 -0.79 7.83 13.14
C MET A 43 -1.93 7.29 13.99
N LEU A 44 -2.97 8.09 14.26
CA LEU A 44 -4.18 7.60 14.90
C LEU A 44 -4.86 6.51 14.06
N LEU A 45 -5.03 6.74 12.75
CA LEU A 45 -5.63 5.76 11.84
C LEU A 45 -4.80 4.47 11.73
N VAL A 46 -3.47 4.53 11.81
CA VAL A 46 -2.62 3.33 11.89
C VAL A 46 -3.03 2.47 13.08
N ASN A 47 -3.19 3.07 14.25
CA ASN A 47 -3.58 2.36 15.47
C ASN A 47 -5.03 1.84 15.38
N LEU A 48 -5.96 2.67 14.92
CA LEU A 48 -7.37 2.26 14.77
C LEU A 48 -7.54 1.12 13.76
N THR A 49 -6.68 1.03 12.75
CA THR A 49 -6.73 -0.08 11.77
C THR A 49 -5.99 -1.35 12.22
N GLN A 50 -5.47 -1.40 13.45
CA GLN A 50 -5.02 -2.67 14.05
C GLN A 50 -6.18 -3.54 14.54
N VAL A 51 -7.36 -2.95 14.76
CA VAL A 51 -8.57 -3.67 15.17
C VAL A 51 -9.55 -3.83 14.01
N GLU A 52 -10.25 -4.95 13.96
CA GLU A 52 -11.15 -5.31 12.85
C GLU A 52 -12.31 -4.30 12.66
N SER A 53 -12.83 -3.77 13.76
CA SER A 53 -13.87 -2.72 13.72
C SER A 53 -13.37 -1.45 13.05
N GLY A 54 -12.11 -1.07 13.27
CA GLY A 54 -11.50 0.11 12.66
C GLY A 54 -11.17 -0.11 11.19
N ILE A 55 -10.74 -1.31 10.80
CA ILE A 55 -10.62 -1.70 9.39
C ILE A 55 -11.99 -1.58 8.71
N SER A 56 -13.03 -2.19 9.28
CA SER A 56 -14.39 -2.16 8.73
C SER A 56 -14.94 -0.73 8.59
N ALA A 57 -14.72 0.11 9.61
CA ALA A 57 -15.09 1.52 9.57
C ALA A 57 -14.33 2.31 8.51
N LEU A 58 -13.02 2.06 8.33
CA LEU A 58 -12.22 2.74 7.32
C LEU A 58 -12.58 2.30 5.90
N LEU A 59 -12.85 1.01 5.71
CA LEU A 59 -13.32 0.47 4.43
C LEU A 59 -14.76 0.89 4.12
N GLN A 60 -15.50 1.39 5.12
CA GLN A 60 -16.91 1.77 5.03
C GLN A 60 -17.77 0.58 4.57
N VAL A 61 -17.51 -0.59 5.16
CA VAL A 61 -18.26 -1.82 4.88
C VAL A 61 -19.73 -1.64 5.27
N GLY A 62 -20.65 -2.02 4.39
CA GLY A 62 -22.09 -1.92 4.62
C GLY A 62 -22.75 -0.66 4.07
N ASP A 63 -21.99 0.33 3.59
CA ASP A 63 -22.53 1.48 2.84
C ASP A 63 -21.99 1.48 1.41
N GLU A 64 -22.72 0.83 0.50
CA GLU A 64 -22.33 0.65 -0.91
C GLU A 64 -22.04 1.98 -1.63
N LYS A 65 -22.66 3.09 -1.21
CA LYS A 65 -22.48 4.40 -1.87
C LYS A 65 -21.11 5.00 -1.61
N VAL A 66 -20.50 4.69 -0.47
CA VAL A 66 -19.24 5.30 -0.02
C VAL A 66 -18.15 4.27 0.26
N GLN A 67 -18.42 2.98 0.09
CA GLN A 67 -17.45 1.90 0.34
C GLN A 67 -16.11 2.18 -0.36
N GLY A 68 -15.03 2.18 0.42
CA GLY A 68 -13.66 2.45 -0.04
C GLY A 68 -13.36 3.91 -0.41
N LEU A 69 -14.26 4.88 -0.17
CA LEU A 69 -14.01 6.30 -0.42
C LEU A 69 -12.86 6.83 0.45
N TYR A 70 -12.81 6.45 1.72
CA TYR A 70 -11.72 6.83 2.61
C TYR A 70 -10.38 6.23 2.15
N VAL A 71 -10.37 4.97 1.70
CA VAL A 71 -9.17 4.34 1.12
C VAL A 71 -8.68 5.11 -0.10
N ALA A 72 -9.58 5.47 -1.02
CA ALA A 72 -9.22 6.26 -2.20
C ALA A 72 -8.62 7.63 -1.85
N LYS A 73 -9.14 8.29 -0.80
CA LYS A 73 -8.58 9.55 -0.28
C LYS A 73 -7.20 9.36 0.33
N LEU A 74 -7.00 8.29 1.12
CA LEU A 74 -5.70 7.97 1.70
C LEU A 74 -4.66 7.66 0.62
N VAL A 75 -4.99 6.84 -0.39
CA VAL A 75 -4.10 6.54 -1.52
C VAL A 75 -3.72 7.83 -2.25
N ARG A 76 -4.67 8.73 -2.49
CA ARG A 76 -4.36 10.03 -3.10
C ARG A 76 -3.38 10.86 -2.27
N SER A 77 -3.54 10.90 -0.95
CA SER A 77 -2.59 11.60 -0.06
C SER A 77 -1.23 10.92 -0.03
N PHE A 78 -1.21 9.59 -0.02
CA PHE A 78 0.01 8.80 -0.09
C PHE A 78 0.81 9.17 -1.34
N CYS A 79 0.19 9.15 -2.53
CA CYS A 79 0.87 9.44 -3.79
C CYS A 79 1.31 10.91 -3.99
N ARG A 80 0.92 11.85 -3.11
CA ARG A 80 1.31 13.27 -3.21
C ARG A 80 2.67 13.60 -2.59
N SER A 81 3.17 12.76 -1.70
CA SER A 81 4.19 13.17 -0.71
C SER A 81 5.51 12.43 -0.88
N SER A 82 5.96 12.29 -2.13
CA SER A 82 7.30 11.78 -2.43
C SER A 82 8.34 12.89 -2.60
N CYS A 83 8.12 14.10 -2.06
CA CYS A 83 9.08 15.20 -2.23
C CYS A 83 10.39 14.89 -1.50
N ASP A 84 11.48 14.97 -2.26
CA ASP A 84 12.88 14.84 -1.85
C ASP A 84 13.38 15.95 -0.90
N SER A 85 12.49 16.54 -0.09
CA SER A 85 12.83 17.55 0.91
C SER A 85 13.24 16.89 2.22
N GLU A 86 14.19 17.49 2.95
CA GLU A 86 14.63 17.09 4.30
C GLU A 86 13.51 17.08 5.36
N ASP A 87 12.30 17.52 5.01
CA ASP A 87 11.12 17.51 5.86
C ASP A 87 10.53 16.11 6.05
N GLU A 88 10.02 15.87 7.27
CA GLU A 88 9.39 14.61 7.67
C GLU A 88 8.18 14.25 6.80
N ASP A 89 8.21 13.11 6.12
CA ASP A 89 7.17 12.65 5.20
C ASP A 89 5.83 12.44 5.93
N ILE A 90 4.89 13.39 5.77
CA ILE A 90 3.62 13.45 6.50
C ILE A 90 2.78 12.17 6.32
N PHE A 91 2.85 11.57 5.13
CA PHE A 91 1.93 10.51 4.71
C PHE A 91 2.60 9.13 4.61
N GLU A 92 3.87 9.00 4.96
CA GLU A 92 4.58 7.71 4.97
C GLU A 92 3.81 6.62 5.72
N HIS A 93 3.20 6.97 6.86
CA HIS A 93 2.47 6.05 7.74
C HIS A 93 1.17 5.50 7.12
N ILE A 94 0.70 6.07 6.01
CA ILE A 94 -0.40 5.45 5.23
C ILE A 94 0.03 4.07 4.72
N ALA A 95 1.33 3.84 4.49
CA ALA A 95 1.90 2.53 4.20
C ALA A 95 1.38 1.44 5.16
N SER A 96 1.43 1.71 6.46
CA SER A 96 0.97 0.77 7.50
C SER A 96 -0.54 0.57 7.48
N ILE A 97 -1.32 1.62 7.16
CA ILE A 97 -2.78 1.53 7.02
C ILE A 97 -3.14 0.60 5.85
N LEU A 98 -2.45 0.73 4.70
CA LEU A 98 -2.67 -0.10 3.52
C LEU A 98 -2.35 -1.58 3.80
N VAL A 99 -1.26 -1.85 4.53
CA VAL A 99 -0.93 -3.20 4.99
C VAL A 99 -2.01 -3.75 5.93
N ASN A 100 -2.52 -2.93 6.86
CA ASN A 100 -3.55 -3.37 7.80
C ASN A 100 -4.85 -3.73 7.11
N ILE A 101 -5.39 -2.86 6.25
CA ILE A 101 -6.66 -3.13 5.57
C ILE A 101 -6.57 -4.29 4.58
N SER A 102 -5.41 -4.55 3.99
CA SER A 102 -5.22 -5.66 3.05
C SER A 102 -5.14 -7.04 3.73
N LYS A 103 -5.06 -7.09 5.07
CA LYS A 103 -5.15 -8.36 5.82
C LYS A 103 -6.53 -9.03 5.70
N VAL A 104 -7.59 -8.24 5.46
CA VAL A 104 -8.97 -8.75 5.31
C VAL A 104 -9.40 -8.77 3.85
N GLU A 105 -10.25 -9.74 3.47
CA GLU A 105 -10.73 -9.92 2.08
C GLU A 105 -11.39 -8.64 1.54
N ALA A 106 -12.27 -8.01 2.32
CA ALA A 106 -12.96 -6.79 1.92
C ALA A 106 -11.99 -5.67 1.49
N GLY A 107 -10.86 -5.54 2.18
CA GLY A 107 -9.83 -4.56 1.84
C GLY A 107 -9.08 -4.94 0.56
N ARG A 108 -8.72 -6.22 0.40
CA ARG A 108 -8.10 -6.72 -0.85
C ARG A 108 -9.00 -6.47 -2.06
N ARG A 109 -10.30 -6.76 -1.95
CA ARG A 109 -11.28 -6.53 -3.03
C ARG A 109 -11.35 -5.06 -3.44
N ILE A 110 -11.39 -4.14 -2.47
CA ILE A 110 -11.39 -2.69 -2.75
C ILE A 110 -10.10 -2.25 -3.43
N LEU A 111 -8.95 -2.75 -2.98
CA LEU A 111 -7.64 -2.38 -3.52
C LEU A 111 -7.43 -2.91 -4.95
N MET A 112 -7.84 -4.15 -5.20
CA MET A 112 -7.67 -4.84 -6.49
C MET A 112 -8.74 -4.49 -7.53
N GLU A 113 -9.79 -3.75 -7.18
CA GLU A 113 -10.86 -3.39 -8.12
C GLU A 113 -10.29 -2.55 -9.29
N PRO A 114 -10.26 -3.07 -10.53
CA PRO A 114 -9.56 -2.40 -11.64
C PRO A 114 -10.11 -1.01 -11.95
N LYS A 115 -11.43 -0.83 -11.81
CA LYS A 115 -12.11 0.45 -12.05
C LYS A 115 -11.64 1.57 -11.12
N ARG A 116 -11.17 1.23 -9.91
CA ARG A 116 -10.67 2.23 -8.95
C ARG A 116 -9.19 2.54 -9.17
N GLY A 117 -8.43 1.60 -9.72
CA GLY A 117 -6.99 1.76 -9.99
C GLY A 117 -6.15 2.08 -8.75
N LEU A 118 -6.59 1.65 -7.55
CA LEU A 118 -5.92 1.97 -6.29
C LEU A 118 -4.61 1.22 -6.14
N LEU A 119 -4.61 -0.10 -6.38
CA LEU A 119 -3.38 -0.90 -6.28
C LEU A 119 -2.30 -0.41 -7.25
N LYS A 120 -2.67 -0.04 -8.49
CA LYS A 120 -1.74 0.61 -9.45
C LYS A 120 -1.09 1.87 -8.88
N GLN A 121 -1.88 2.76 -8.27
CA GLN A 121 -1.36 4.00 -7.65
C GLN A 121 -0.42 3.71 -6.47
N ILE A 122 -0.76 2.71 -5.64
CA ILE A 122 0.07 2.28 -4.51
C ILE A 122 1.40 1.72 -5.01
N ILE A 123 1.39 0.86 -6.04
CA ILE A 123 2.60 0.25 -6.61
C ILE A 123 3.58 1.32 -7.11
N GLY A 124 3.09 2.42 -7.68
CA GLY A 124 3.94 3.54 -8.11
C GLY A 124 4.75 4.20 -6.98
N GLN A 125 4.49 3.89 -5.71
CA GLN A 125 5.29 4.37 -4.57
C GLN A 125 6.48 3.46 -4.25
N PHE A 126 6.67 2.36 -4.99
CA PHE A 126 7.82 1.46 -4.84
C PHE A 126 9.16 2.16 -5.13
N ASP A 127 9.14 3.20 -5.99
CA ASP A 127 10.32 3.99 -6.35
C ASP A 127 10.65 5.11 -5.32
N SER A 128 9.84 5.27 -4.26
CA SER A 128 10.07 6.29 -3.23
C SER A 128 11.42 6.09 -2.52
N THR A 129 12.12 7.16 -2.13
CA THR A 129 13.32 7.06 -1.28
C THR A 129 13.00 6.64 0.17
N ASN A 130 11.74 6.73 0.59
CA ASN A 130 11.29 6.37 1.94
C ASN A 130 11.07 4.85 2.09
N GLN A 131 11.82 4.24 3.02
CA GLN A 131 11.77 2.80 3.27
C GLN A 131 10.42 2.31 3.82
N LEU A 132 9.75 3.10 4.67
CA LEU A 132 8.44 2.73 5.22
C LEU A 132 7.41 2.60 4.10
N ARG A 133 7.47 3.49 3.10
CA ARG A 133 6.61 3.42 1.91
C ARG A 133 6.86 2.14 1.12
N LYS A 134 8.12 1.85 0.78
CA LYS A 134 8.47 0.63 0.03
C LYS A 134 7.99 -0.64 0.74
N LYS A 135 8.19 -0.73 2.06
CA LYS A 135 7.70 -1.84 2.88
C LYS A 135 6.18 -1.95 2.85
N GLY A 136 5.48 -0.84 3.01
CA GLY A 136 4.02 -0.81 2.93
C GLY A 136 3.49 -1.27 1.59
N VAL A 137 4.12 -0.82 0.49
CA VAL A 137 3.78 -1.24 -0.87
C VAL A 137 4.01 -2.75 -1.03
N ALA A 138 5.19 -3.26 -0.69
CA ALA A 138 5.52 -4.68 -0.78
C ALA A 138 4.55 -5.55 0.06
N GLY A 139 4.28 -5.15 1.31
CA GLY A 139 3.33 -5.84 2.18
C GLY A 139 1.90 -5.81 1.66
N THR A 140 1.47 -4.67 1.08
CA THR A 140 0.12 -4.54 0.50
C THR A 140 -0.03 -5.41 -0.75
N ILE A 141 0.96 -5.42 -1.65
CA ILE A 141 0.97 -6.30 -2.84
C ILE A 141 0.90 -7.77 -2.40
N ARG A 142 1.77 -8.17 -1.47
CA ARG A 142 1.80 -9.53 -0.90
C ARG A 142 0.45 -9.93 -0.33
N ASN A 143 -0.17 -9.07 0.46
CA ASN A 143 -1.49 -9.34 1.02
C ASN A 143 -2.55 -9.46 -0.08
N CYS A 144 -2.54 -8.61 -1.11
CA CYS A 144 -3.48 -8.73 -2.23
C CYS A 144 -3.33 -10.05 -2.99
N CYS A 145 -2.12 -10.59 -3.08
CA CYS A 145 -1.86 -11.87 -3.76
C CYS A 145 -2.46 -13.10 -3.06
N PHE A 146 -3.02 -12.99 -1.84
CA PHE A 146 -3.79 -14.09 -1.24
C PHE A 146 -5.06 -14.43 -2.01
N GLU A 147 -5.59 -13.49 -2.80
CA GLU A 147 -6.75 -13.72 -3.67
C GLU A 147 -6.33 -14.11 -5.10
N ALA A 148 -5.08 -14.49 -5.33
CA ALA A 148 -4.61 -14.77 -6.68
C ALA A 148 -5.44 -15.86 -7.36
N ASP A 149 -5.87 -16.88 -6.63
CA ASP A 149 -6.72 -17.98 -7.13
C ASP A 149 -8.03 -17.51 -7.77
N THR A 150 -8.65 -16.44 -7.25
CA THR A 150 -9.92 -15.91 -7.75
C THR A 150 -9.80 -14.58 -8.50
N GLN A 151 -8.71 -13.84 -8.28
CA GLN A 151 -8.52 -12.46 -8.76
C GLN A 151 -7.25 -12.30 -9.62
N ILE A 152 -6.64 -13.39 -10.12
CA ILE A 152 -5.42 -13.32 -10.95
C ILE A 152 -5.55 -12.34 -12.12
N GLN A 153 -6.70 -12.29 -12.78
CA GLN A 153 -6.92 -11.38 -13.91
C GLN A 153 -6.82 -9.90 -13.50
N ASN A 154 -7.25 -9.55 -12.29
CA ASN A 154 -7.12 -8.18 -11.77
C ASN A 154 -5.66 -7.83 -11.47
N LEU A 155 -4.88 -8.77 -10.93
CA LEU A 155 -3.43 -8.61 -10.75
C LEU A 155 -2.69 -8.48 -12.08
N LEU A 156 -3.01 -9.33 -13.06
CA LEU A 156 -2.38 -9.31 -14.39
C LEU A 156 -2.75 -8.06 -15.20
N SER A 157 -3.93 -7.46 -14.96
CA SER A 157 -4.31 -6.19 -15.58
C SER A 157 -3.36 -5.03 -15.26
N ILE A 158 -2.56 -5.15 -14.20
CA ILE A 158 -1.56 -4.17 -13.77
C ILE A 158 -0.13 -4.73 -13.83
N ALA A 159 0.09 -5.79 -14.60
CA ALA A 159 1.37 -6.49 -14.75
C ALA A 159 2.55 -5.56 -15.06
N GLU A 160 2.33 -4.55 -15.90
CA GLU A 160 3.31 -3.50 -16.25
C GLU A 160 3.95 -2.84 -15.01
N TYR A 161 3.17 -2.63 -13.95
CA TYR A 161 3.62 -2.02 -12.69
C TYR A 161 4.00 -3.09 -11.66
N LEU A 162 3.25 -4.19 -11.64
CA LEU A 162 3.41 -5.26 -10.67
C LEU A 162 4.76 -5.96 -10.80
N TRP A 163 5.18 -6.29 -12.03
CA TRP A 163 6.41 -7.04 -12.25
C TRP A 163 7.67 -6.27 -11.84
N PRO A 164 7.83 -4.98 -12.19
CA PRO A 164 8.90 -4.16 -11.62
C PRO A 164 8.93 -4.19 -10.08
N ALA A 165 7.79 -3.98 -9.41
CA ALA A 165 7.74 -3.93 -7.96
C ALA A 165 8.07 -5.28 -7.28
N LEU A 166 7.85 -6.40 -7.95
CA LEU A 166 8.14 -7.74 -7.43
C LEU A 166 9.54 -8.24 -7.80
N LEU A 167 9.98 -8.05 -9.05
CA LEU A 167 11.21 -8.64 -9.56
C LEU A 167 12.45 -7.78 -9.30
N LEU A 168 12.32 -6.45 -9.37
CA LEU A 168 13.45 -5.55 -9.11
C LEU A 168 14.06 -5.68 -7.70
N PRO A 169 13.31 -5.90 -6.60
CA PRO A 169 13.92 -6.09 -5.29
C PRO A 169 14.72 -7.41 -5.16
N VAL A 170 14.43 -8.42 -5.99
CA VAL A 170 15.08 -9.74 -5.91
C VAL A 170 16.12 -9.98 -7.02
N ALA A 171 16.18 -9.10 -8.03
CA ALA A 171 17.09 -9.22 -9.17
C ALA A 171 18.57 -8.97 -8.83
N GLY A 172 18.86 -8.35 -7.68
CA GLY A 172 20.22 -7.98 -7.27
C GLY A 172 20.85 -6.94 -8.21
N LYS A 173 22.18 -7.00 -8.38
CA LYS A 173 22.96 -6.10 -9.24
C LYS A 173 23.17 -6.63 -10.67
N LYS A 174 22.51 -7.74 -11.03
CA LYS A 174 22.73 -8.42 -12.31
C LYS A 174 22.20 -7.57 -13.47
N ILE A 175 23.03 -7.37 -14.49
CA ILE A 175 22.61 -6.87 -15.81
C ILE A 175 22.11 -8.07 -16.63
N TYR A 176 20.89 -7.98 -17.15
CA TYR A 176 20.27 -9.05 -17.93
C TYR A 176 20.57 -8.87 -19.42
N SER A 177 20.72 -9.99 -20.13
CA SER A 177 20.97 -9.97 -21.58
C SER A 177 19.77 -9.45 -22.36
N GLU A 178 19.97 -8.98 -23.59
CA GLU A 178 18.85 -8.61 -24.48
C GLU A 178 17.91 -9.79 -24.73
N GLU A 179 18.44 -11.01 -24.83
CA GLU A 179 17.65 -12.22 -25.01
C GLU A 179 16.70 -12.45 -23.81
N ASP A 180 17.22 -12.37 -22.59
CA ASP A 180 16.41 -12.51 -21.35
C ASP A 180 15.34 -11.43 -21.27
N ARG A 181 15.70 -10.19 -21.62
CA ARG A 181 14.83 -9.01 -21.49
C ARG A 181 13.77 -8.92 -22.59
N SER A 182 13.98 -9.56 -23.74
CA SER A 182 13.09 -9.45 -24.92
C SER A 182 11.63 -9.83 -24.66
N LYS A 183 11.37 -10.63 -23.61
CA LYS A 183 10.02 -11.10 -23.22
C LYS A 183 9.48 -10.42 -21.95
N MET A 184 10.22 -9.48 -21.37
CA MET A 184 9.81 -8.76 -20.17
C MET A 184 8.96 -7.53 -20.54
N PRO A 185 8.10 -7.03 -19.63
CA PRO A 185 7.50 -5.70 -19.78
C PRO A 185 8.58 -4.63 -20.01
N PRO A 186 8.36 -3.64 -20.88
CA PRO A 186 9.37 -2.64 -21.23
C PRO A 186 10.01 -1.94 -20.03
N GLU A 187 9.23 -1.63 -19.00
CA GLU A 187 9.65 -0.96 -17.78
C GLU A 187 10.64 -1.83 -16.98
N LEU A 188 10.34 -3.13 -16.88
CA LEU A 188 11.21 -4.11 -16.23
C LEU A 188 12.47 -4.37 -17.06
N ALA A 189 12.32 -4.56 -18.37
CA ALA A 189 13.42 -4.79 -19.29
C ALA A 189 14.43 -3.62 -19.24
N ASN A 190 13.93 -2.39 -19.31
CA ASN A 190 14.78 -1.20 -19.26
C ASN A 190 15.53 -1.12 -17.93
N ALA A 191 14.85 -1.31 -16.79
CA ALA A 191 15.50 -1.30 -15.49
C ALA A 191 16.59 -2.39 -15.36
N LEU A 192 16.34 -3.60 -15.86
CA LEU A 192 17.30 -4.71 -15.81
C LEU A 192 18.43 -4.65 -16.84
N SER A 193 18.44 -3.62 -17.70
CA SER A 193 19.50 -3.36 -18.69
C SER A 193 20.71 -2.63 -18.11
N HIS A 194 20.58 -2.11 -16.89
CA HIS A 194 21.61 -1.33 -16.20
C HIS A 194 22.03 -2.03 -14.90
N GLU A 195 23.25 -1.75 -14.42
CA GLU A 195 23.62 -2.13 -13.06
C GLU A 195 22.75 -1.35 -12.06
N ARG A 196 22.23 -2.04 -11.06
CA ARG A 196 21.35 -1.46 -10.04
C ARG A 196 21.89 -1.72 -8.65
N GLU A 197 21.55 -0.84 -7.72
CA GLU A 197 21.75 -1.13 -6.31
C GLU A 197 20.83 -2.27 -5.86
N ALA A 198 21.37 -3.15 -5.03
CA ALA A 198 20.56 -4.19 -4.41
C ALA A 198 19.62 -3.54 -3.38
N VAL A 199 18.39 -4.04 -3.28
CA VAL A 199 17.51 -3.67 -2.17
C VAL A 199 18.01 -4.43 -0.95
N ASP A 200 18.60 -3.73 0.03
CA ASP A 200 19.20 -4.36 1.22
C ASP A 200 18.16 -4.90 2.21
N ASP A 201 16.97 -4.29 2.25
CA ASP A 201 15.91 -4.67 3.17
C ASP A 201 15.35 -6.06 2.85
N SER A 202 15.57 -7.01 3.77
CA SER A 202 15.16 -8.40 3.59
C SER A 202 13.65 -8.59 3.59
N GLU A 203 12.91 -7.77 4.32
CA GLU A 203 11.45 -7.86 4.41
C GLU A 203 10.83 -7.54 3.05
N ILE A 204 11.30 -6.50 2.35
CA ILE A 204 10.82 -6.17 1.00
C ILE A 204 11.03 -7.35 0.04
N ARG A 205 12.23 -7.97 0.08
CA ARG A 205 12.54 -9.13 -0.77
C ARG A 205 11.68 -10.33 -0.45
N GLU A 206 11.48 -10.63 0.83
CA GLU A 206 10.64 -11.74 1.28
C GLU A 206 9.19 -11.56 0.82
N ARG A 207 8.61 -10.37 1.05
CA ARG A 207 7.24 -10.05 0.60
C ARG A 207 7.08 -10.19 -0.92
N ALA A 208 8.10 -9.77 -1.67
CA ALA A 208 8.09 -9.90 -3.12
C ALA A 208 8.14 -11.37 -3.57
N LEU A 209 8.99 -12.19 -2.95
CA LEU A 209 9.06 -13.63 -3.24
C LEU A 209 7.77 -14.37 -2.85
N GLU A 210 7.17 -14.06 -1.70
CA GLU A 210 5.87 -14.60 -1.29
C GLU A 210 4.78 -14.28 -2.33
N ALA A 211 4.74 -13.02 -2.81
CA ALA A 211 3.80 -12.58 -3.83
C ALA A 211 4.02 -13.30 -5.17
N ILE A 212 5.27 -13.42 -5.63
CA ILE A 212 5.62 -14.16 -6.84
C ILE A 212 5.17 -15.62 -6.73
N TYR A 213 5.46 -16.27 -5.59
CA TYR A 213 5.05 -17.65 -5.35
C TYR A 213 3.53 -17.81 -5.45
N MET A 214 2.75 -16.95 -4.77
CA MET A 214 1.28 -17.01 -4.82
C MET A 214 0.72 -16.84 -6.24
N ILE A 215 1.33 -15.98 -7.05
CA ILE A 215 0.94 -15.75 -8.45
C ILE A 215 1.29 -16.96 -9.33
N VAL A 216 2.52 -17.48 -9.22
CA VAL A 216 3.00 -18.63 -10.02
C VAL A 216 2.18 -19.87 -9.74
N MET A 217 1.69 -20.06 -8.51
CA MET A 217 0.84 -21.20 -8.17
C MET A 217 -0.54 -21.20 -8.88
N GLN A 218 -0.92 -20.13 -9.59
CA GLN A 218 -2.18 -20.04 -10.33
C GLN A 218 -2.05 -20.27 -11.83
N VAL A 219 -0.83 -20.42 -12.34
CA VAL A 219 -0.49 -20.55 -13.78
C VAL A 219 0.11 -21.91 -14.05
#